data_AF-A0A0F5VFF7-F1
#
_entry.id   AF-A0A0F5VFF7-F1
#
_cell.length_a   1.000
_cell.length_b   1.000
_cell.length_c   1.000
_cell.angle_alpha   90.00
_cell.angle_beta   90.00
_cell.angle_gamma   90.00
#
_symmetry.space_group_name_H-M   'P 1'
#
loop_
_entity.id
_entity.type
_entity.pdbx_description
1 polymer ?
#
loop_
_entity_poly.entity_id
_entity_poly.type
_entity_poly.pdbx_seq_one_letter_code
_entity_poly.pdbx_strand_id
1 'polypeptide(L)'
;MKKSIVFMAFPFIASSVALAHDLYPAVPSSPVTQQIIDQGTDVQPLVSDENFVFRPYQNPFDEQAFFDSVAPNWTSLKETLMHWSGATGVDPRVILVTTLLAENWQPDAEFDQAQDTQLKEAIKRVANHLSQYFYRYEADTAIPTNTSTLAILSTLNDPQRAAEWSQHYVAWFGEPAPTRQSRAESRAVSTLAPPAGFMQMPWYQGYSWVPNGPHAHSGSGFPLSSIDVSYDWPAWGGATYSVTAAHDGYATVLSRCQVRVTNPNGWATNYYHMDGVQVSNGQWVNKNTKLGTYANNRSTALCEGGSSTGPHLHFSLLYQGRFQSMQGTSFGPYQVQTGRYSYDDNCSYTWLVDQRSNQKICFWRRIDNPVM
;
A
#
# COMPACT_ATOMS: atom_id res chain seq x y z
N MET A 1 -12.00 65.06 -0.46
CA MET A 1 -11.46 64.26 0.65
C MET A 1 -11.60 62.79 0.31
N LYS A 2 -10.53 62.15 -0.19
CA LYS A 2 -10.49 60.70 -0.48
C LYS A 2 -10.14 59.96 0.81
N LYS A 3 -11.02 59.09 1.30
CA LYS A 3 -10.73 58.22 2.46
C LYS A 3 -9.94 57.00 1.97
N SER A 4 -8.69 56.90 2.39
CA SER A 4 -7.86 55.70 2.23
C SER A 4 -8.36 54.60 3.16
N ILE A 5 -8.69 53.43 2.59
CA ILE A 5 -8.96 52.21 3.35
C ILE A 5 -7.61 51.51 3.55
N VAL A 6 -7.18 51.43 4.81
CA VAL A 6 -6.00 50.68 5.23
C VAL A 6 -6.40 49.20 5.29
N PHE A 7 -5.85 48.38 4.39
CA PHE A 7 -5.93 46.92 4.52
C PHE A 7 -4.95 46.48 5.61
N MET A 8 -5.49 46.03 6.73
CA MET A 8 -4.74 45.32 7.77
C MET A 8 -4.40 43.92 7.22
N ALA A 9 -3.13 43.68 6.91
CA ALA A 9 -2.65 42.35 6.56
C ALA A 9 -2.69 41.48 7.82
N PHE A 10 -3.60 40.50 7.85
CA PHE A 10 -3.54 39.41 8.82
C PHE A 10 -2.35 38.52 8.47
N PRO A 11 -1.45 38.20 9.41
CA PRO A 11 -0.40 37.23 9.17
C PRO A 11 -1.06 35.86 8.97
N PHE A 12 -0.84 35.25 7.81
CA PHE A 12 -1.06 33.83 7.61
C PHE A 12 -0.21 33.08 8.65
N ILE A 13 -0.86 32.51 9.65
CA ILE A 13 -0.26 31.49 10.50
C ILE A 13 -0.04 30.29 9.58
N ALA A 14 1.21 30.04 9.22
CA ALA A 14 1.62 28.86 8.48
C ALA A 14 1.12 27.62 9.22
N SER A 15 0.31 26.84 8.51
CA SER A 15 -0.22 25.55 8.95
C SER A 15 0.92 24.67 9.45
N SER A 16 0.66 24.01 10.57
CA SER A 16 1.47 22.95 11.17
C SER A 16 2.08 22.04 10.11
N VAL A 17 3.38 21.76 10.26
CA VAL A 17 4.13 20.76 9.49
C VAL A 17 3.34 19.47 9.49
N ALA A 18 2.65 19.18 8.39
CA ALA A 18 1.95 17.91 8.23
C ALA A 18 3.03 16.83 8.29
N LEU A 19 2.98 16.01 9.36
CA LEU A 19 3.78 14.80 9.48
C LEU A 19 3.22 13.81 8.46
N ALA A 20 3.61 14.03 7.21
CA ALA A 20 3.26 13.22 6.05
C ALA A 20 4.45 12.30 5.73
N HIS A 21 4.15 11.05 5.40
CA HIS A 21 5.06 10.22 4.61
C HIS A 21 4.67 10.31 3.13
N ASP A 22 5.65 10.07 2.27
CA ASP A 22 5.43 9.82 0.85
C ASP A 22 6.30 8.62 0.49
N LEU A 23 5.67 7.55 0.02
CA LEU A 23 6.37 6.32 -0.36
C LEU A 23 7.04 6.46 -1.73
N TYR A 24 6.41 7.18 -2.67
CA TYR A 24 6.88 7.28 -4.04
C TYR A 24 6.22 8.42 -4.82
N PRO A 25 6.92 8.99 -5.81
CA PRO A 25 6.42 10.12 -6.57
C PRO A 25 5.19 9.75 -7.42
N ALA A 26 4.36 10.76 -7.69
CA ALA A 26 3.23 10.66 -8.61
C ALA A 26 3.68 10.25 -10.03
N VAL A 27 2.93 9.34 -10.65
CA VAL A 27 3.24 8.82 -11.98
C VAL A 27 2.43 9.58 -13.04
N PRO A 28 3.07 10.12 -14.09
CA PRO A 28 2.38 10.82 -15.19
C PRO A 28 1.30 9.98 -15.87
N SER A 29 0.40 10.62 -16.63
CA SER A 29 -0.50 9.89 -17.51
C SER A 29 0.27 9.15 -18.61
N SER A 30 -0.26 8.00 -19.03
CA SER A 30 0.28 7.21 -20.13
C SER A 30 -0.61 7.39 -21.37
N PRO A 31 -0.03 7.51 -22.58
CA PRO A 31 -0.80 7.61 -23.82
C PRO A 31 -1.38 6.25 -24.27
N VAL A 32 -1.00 5.14 -23.64
CA VAL A 32 -1.32 3.77 -24.09
C VAL A 32 -2.82 3.53 -24.24
N THR A 33 -3.65 4.01 -23.32
CA THR A 33 -5.12 3.87 -23.43
C THR A 33 -5.64 4.52 -24.72
N GLN A 34 -5.15 5.72 -25.05
CA GLN A 34 -5.54 6.42 -26.27
C GLN A 34 -4.99 5.73 -27.52
N GLN A 35 -3.75 5.24 -27.48
CA GLN A 35 -3.15 4.49 -28.58
C GLN A 35 -3.94 3.22 -28.93
N ILE A 36 -4.39 2.46 -27.92
CA ILE A 36 -5.23 1.27 -28.12
C ILE A 36 -6.54 1.64 -28.82
N ILE A 37 -7.19 2.71 -28.37
CA ILE A 37 -8.45 3.20 -28.95
C ILE A 37 -8.23 3.66 -30.40
N ASP A 38 -7.21 4.49 -30.64
CA ASP A 38 -6.95 5.08 -31.95
C ASP A 38 -6.53 4.05 -33.00
N GLN A 39 -5.77 3.02 -32.59
CA GLN A 39 -5.29 1.96 -33.46
C GLN A 39 -6.33 0.83 -33.65
N GLY A 40 -7.40 0.81 -32.85
CA GLY A 40 -8.37 -0.28 -32.84
C GLY A 40 -7.74 -1.63 -32.45
N THR A 41 -6.68 -1.60 -31.65
CA THR A 41 -5.94 -2.80 -31.23
C THR A 41 -6.80 -3.62 -30.26
N ASP A 42 -7.16 -4.84 -30.65
CA ASP A 42 -7.82 -5.78 -29.73
C ASP A 42 -6.79 -6.35 -28.74
N VAL A 43 -6.81 -5.84 -27.51
CA VAL A 43 -5.89 -6.25 -26.45
C VAL A 43 -6.59 -7.22 -25.49
N GLN A 44 -6.28 -8.50 -25.65
CA GLN A 44 -6.74 -9.54 -24.76
C GLN A 44 -6.19 -9.34 -23.33
N PRO A 45 -6.99 -9.65 -22.28
CA PRO A 45 -6.53 -9.52 -20.90
C PRO A 45 -5.26 -10.35 -20.61
N LEU A 46 -4.22 -9.70 -20.09
CA LEU A 46 -2.93 -10.35 -19.76
C LEU A 46 -3.01 -11.15 -18.46
N VAL A 47 -3.63 -10.58 -17.43
CA VAL A 47 -3.92 -11.21 -16.15
C VAL A 47 -5.25 -10.69 -15.63
N SER A 48 -5.86 -11.39 -14.68
CA SER A 48 -7.04 -10.88 -13.97
C SER A 48 -6.65 -9.77 -12.99
N ASP A 49 -7.58 -8.88 -12.67
CA ASP A 49 -7.33 -7.88 -11.63
C ASP A 49 -7.17 -8.51 -10.23
N GLU A 50 -7.57 -9.78 -10.07
CA GLU A 50 -7.34 -10.59 -8.87
C GLU A 50 -5.91 -11.15 -8.79
N ASN A 51 -5.34 -11.56 -9.93
CA ASN A 51 -3.96 -12.06 -10.02
C ASN A 51 -2.94 -10.92 -10.15
N PHE A 52 -3.41 -9.70 -10.42
CA PHE A 52 -2.60 -8.49 -10.39
C PHE A 52 -2.27 -8.03 -8.97
N VAL A 53 -3.21 -8.19 -8.04
CA VAL A 53 -3.07 -7.70 -6.67
C VAL A 53 -2.38 -8.73 -5.78
N PHE A 54 -1.54 -8.25 -4.88
CA PHE A 54 -0.74 -9.12 -4.01
C PHE A 54 -1.61 -9.74 -2.90
N ARG A 55 -1.85 -11.05 -3.03
CA ARG A 55 -2.69 -11.86 -2.12
C ARG A 55 -1.89 -13.04 -1.57
N PRO A 56 -0.95 -12.84 -0.62
CA PRO A 56 -0.01 -13.87 -0.20
C PRO A 56 -0.66 -15.11 0.43
N TYR A 57 -1.88 -14.99 0.97
CA TYR A 57 -2.61 -16.15 1.51
C TYR A 57 -3.35 -16.94 0.41
N GLN A 58 -4.09 -16.27 -0.46
CA GLN A 58 -4.89 -16.93 -1.51
C GLN A 58 -4.05 -17.37 -2.72
N ASN A 59 -2.96 -16.64 -3.00
CA ASN A 59 -2.09 -16.87 -4.14
C ASN A 59 -0.61 -16.73 -3.71
N PRO A 60 -0.11 -17.65 -2.86
CA PRO A 60 1.25 -17.58 -2.34
C PRO A 60 2.29 -17.60 -3.47
N PHE A 61 3.36 -16.84 -3.26
CA PHE A 61 4.53 -16.83 -4.13
C PHE A 61 5.70 -17.36 -3.31
N ASP A 62 6.33 -18.43 -3.78
CA ASP A 62 7.57 -18.94 -3.19
C ASP A 62 8.74 -18.26 -3.89
N GLU A 63 9.12 -17.09 -3.38
CA GLU A 63 10.20 -16.29 -3.94
C GLU A 63 11.53 -17.03 -3.90
N GLN A 64 11.76 -17.84 -2.85
CA GLN A 64 13.00 -18.60 -2.72
C GLN A 64 13.10 -19.62 -3.85
N ALA A 65 12.08 -20.45 -4.04
CA ALA A 65 12.05 -21.45 -5.11
C ALA A 65 12.11 -20.81 -6.51
N PHE A 66 11.46 -19.67 -6.72
CA PHE A 66 11.53 -18.95 -7.99
C PHE A 66 12.96 -18.50 -8.30
N PHE A 67 13.61 -17.78 -7.39
CA PHE A 67 14.96 -17.29 -7.65
C PHE A 67 15.94 -18.45 -7.77
N ASP A 68 15.81 -19.52 -6.99
CA ASP A 68 16.70 -20.69 -7.08
C ASP A 68 16.60 -21.43 -8.42
N SER A 69 15.45 -21.40 -9.10
CA SER A 69 15.20 -22.16 -10.32
C SER A 69 15.21 -21.34 -11.61
N VAL A 70 14.79 -20.07 -11.57
CA VAL A 70 14.58 -19.24 -12.75
C VAL A 70 15.58 -18.09 -12.86
N ALA A 71 15.99 -17.51 -11.73
CA ALA A 71 16.85 -16.33 -11.71
C ALA A 71 17.80 -16.33 -10.49
N PRO A 72 18.77 -17.27 -10.41
CA PRO A 72 19.59 -17.46 -9.21
C PRO A 72 20.44 -16.23 -8.87
N ASN A 73 20.89 -15.52 -9.89
CA ASN A 73 21.67 -14.28 -9.77
C ASN A 73 20.86 -13.14 -9.11
N TRP A 74 19.52 -13.23 -9.12
CA TRP A 74 18.60 -12.18 -8.67
C TRP A 74 18.21 -12.30 -7.19
N THR A 75 18.85 -13.22 -6.45
CA THR A 75 18.51 -13.51 -5.04
C THR A 75 18.59 -12.29 -4.11
N SER A 76 19.48 -11.33 -4.39
CA SER A 76 19.62 -10.08 -3.64
C SER A 76 18.40 -9.15 -3.70
N LEU A 77 17.48 -9.40 -4.63
CA LEU A 77 16.30 -8.58 -4.89
C LEU A 77 15.06 -9.07 -4.13
N LYS A 78 15.14 -10.22 -3.46
CA LYS A 78 14.02 -10.86 -2.75
C LYS A 78 13.31 -9.88 -1.81
N GLU A 79 14.07 -9.21 -0.94
CA GLU A 79 13.51 -8.24 0.02
C GLU A 79 12.88 -7.05 -0.69
N THR A 80 13.57 -6.44 -1.67
CA THR A 80 13.06 -5.31 -2.45
C THR A 80 11.77 -5.66 -3.20
N LEU A 81 11.71 -6.83 -3.83
CA LEU A 81 10.52 -7.31 -4.54
C LEU A 81 9.33 -7.45 -3.60
N MET A 82 9.50 -8.19 -2.50
CA MET A 82 8.42 -8.45 -1.55
C MET A 82 7.99 -7.19 -0.80
N HIS A 83 8.93 -6.31 -0.47
CA HIS A 83 8.66 -5.00 0.10
C HIS A 83 7.77 -4.18 -0.84
N TRP A 84 8.15 -4.03 -2.10
CA TRP A 84 7.40 -3.19 -3.03
C TRP A 84 6.07 -3.82 -3.43
N SER A 85 5.97 -5.16 -3.50
CA SER A 85 4.68 -5.85 -3.58
C SER A 85 3.76 -5.53 -2.40
N GLY A 86 4.31 -5.50 -1.19
CA GLY A 86 3.61 -5.10 0.02
C GLY A 86 3.17 -3.64 -0.04
N ALA A 87 4.10 -2.72 -0.22
CA ALA A 87 3.84 -1.28 -0.21
C ALA A 87 2.88 -0.82 -1.31
N THR A 88 2.91 -1.46 -2.47
CA THR A 88 2.08 -1.07 -3.64
C THR A 88 0.83 -1.94 -3.82
N GLY A 89 0.76 -3.11 -3.18
CA GLY A 89 -0.34 -4.06 -3.37
C GLY A 89 -0.30 -4.80 -4.71
N VAL A 90 0.83 -4.75 -5.44
CA VAL A 90 1.01 -5.41 -6.74
C VAL A 90 1.71 -6.75 -6.57
N ASP A 91 1.17 -7.78 -7.22
CA ASP A 91 1.71 -9.14 -7.14
C ASP A 91 3.18 -9.21 -7.63
N PRO A 92 4.07 -9.91 -6.90
CA PRO A 92 5.49 -9.96 -7.23
C PRO A 92 5.77 -10.53 -8.62
N ARG A 93 4.92 -11.45 -9.10
CA ARG A 93 5.05 -12.05 -10.43
C ARG A 93 4.83 -11.01 -11.53
N VAL A 94 3.87 -10.10 -11.32
CA VAL A 94 3.59 -9.00 -12.25
C VAL A 94 4.73 -8.00 -12.26
N ILE A 95 5.27 -7.66 -11.08
CA ILE A 95 6.44 -6.77 -10.99
C ILE A 95 7.63 -7.37 -11.73
N LEU A 96 7.97 -8.64 -11.48
CA LEU A 96 9.11 -9.31 -12.10
C LEU A 96 9.07 -9.29 -13.64
N VAL A 97 7.95 -9.72 -14.24
CA VAL A 97 7.82 -9.74 -15.71
C VAL A 97 7.83 -8.33 -16.29
N THR A 98 7.16 -7.39 -15.62
CA THR A 98 7.13 -6.01 -16.09
C THR A 98 8.49 -5.35 -15.99
N THR A 99 9.27 -5.61 -14.92
CA THR A 99 10.64 -5.12 -14.77
C THR A 99 11.58 -5.73 -15.79
N LEU A 100 11.49 -7.04 -16.05
CA LEU A 100 12.26 -7.71 -17.10
C LEU A 100 12.11 -6.97 -18.43
N LEU A 101 10.87 -6.71 -18.82
CA LEU A 101 10.55 -6.06 -20.07
C LEU A 101 10.93 -4.58 -20.07
N ALA A 102 10.57 -3.82 -19.04
CA ALA A 102 10.81 -2.39 -18.94
C ALA A 102 12.31 -2.04 -18.96
N GLU A 103 13.13 -2.87 -18.32
CA GLU A 103 14.58 -2.65 -18.20
C GLU A 103 15.39 -3.43 -19.25
N ASN A 104 14.72 -4.21 -20.12
CA ASN A 104 15.35 -5.10 -21.09
C ASN A 104 16.40 -6.03 -20.46
N TRP A 105 16.08 -6.56 -19.28
CA TRP A 105 17.03 -7.37 -18.54
C TRP A 105 16.90 -8.86 -18.85
N GLN A 106 17.88 -9.66 -18.41
CA GLN A 106 17.91 -11.10 -18.66
C GLN A 106 18.06 -11.85 -17.33
N PRO A 107 17.27 -12.90 -17.05
CA PRO A 107 17.28 -13.61 -15.76
C PRO A 107 18.63 -14.24 -15.42
N ASP A 108 19.34 -14.71 -16.45
CA ASP A 108 20.62 -15.40 -16.32
C ASP A 108 21.81 -14.44 -16.25
N ALA A 109 21.58 -13.13 -16.42
CA ALA A 109 22.67 -12.16 -16.39
C ALA A 109 23.25 -12.06 -14.97
N GLU A 110 24.58 -12.20 -14.86
CA GLU A 110 25.30 -11.72 -13.69
C GLU A 110 25.27 -10.20 -13.65
N PHE A 111 25.28 -9.64 -12.45
CA PHE A 111 25.30 -8.20 -12.27
C PHE A 111 26.19 -7.78 -11.10
N ASP A 112 26.85 -6.64 -11.28
CA ASP A 112 27.65 -6.03 -10.23
C ASP A 112 26.78 -5.28 -9.20
N GLN A 113 27.42 -4.71 -8.18
CA GLN A 113 26.73 -3.96 -7.13
C GLN A 113 25.98 -2.72 -7.67
N ALA A 114 26.48 -2.08 -8.73
CA ALA A 114 25.83 -0.92 -9.31
C ALA A 114 24.56 -1.33 -10.06
N GLN A 115 24.62 -2.42 -10.82
CA GLN A 115 23.48 -3.00 -11.51
C GLN A 115 22.43 -3.57 -10.53
N ASP A 116 22.85 -4.21 -9.44
CA ASP A 116 21.95 -4.63 -8.34
C ASP A 116 21.15 -3.43 -7.80
N THR A 117 21.85 -2.32 -7.54
CA THR A 117 21.22 -1.08 -7.05
C THR A 117 20.26 -0.49 -8.07
N GLN A 118 20.65 -0.45 -9.35
CA GLN A 118 19.81 0.05 -10.43
C GLN A 118 18.52 -0.75 -10.55
N LEU A 119 18.60 -2.07 -10.42
CA LEU A 119 17.42 -2.88 -10.52
C LEU A 119 16.52 -2.81 -9.29
N LYS A 120 17.06 -2.68 -8.08
CA LYS A 120 16.24 -2.40 -6.90
C LYS A 120 15.40 -1.13 -7.08
N GLU A 121 16.00 -0.08 -7.65
CA GLU A 121 15.26 1.13 -8.02
C GLU A 121 14.28 0.91 -9.18
N ALA A 122 14.59 0.02 -10.13
CA ALA A 122 13.67 -0.36 -11.20
C ALA A 122 12.45 -1.11 -10.68
N ILE A 123 12.61 -2.08 -9.78
CA ILE A 123 11.52 -2.80 -9.11
C ILE A 123 10.60 -1.81 -8.40
N LYS A 124 11.17 -0.91 -7.61
CA LYS A 124 10.43 0.17 -6.93
C LYS A 124 9.64 1.03 -7.92
N ARG A 125 10.29 1.51 -8.98
CA ARG A 125 9.67 2.36 -10.01
C ARG A 125 8.53 1.62 -10.72
N VAL A 126 8.77 0.39 -11.16
CA VAL A 126 7.78 -0.44 -11.85
C VAL A 126 6.59 -0.75 -10.94
N ALA A 127 6.83 -1.15 -9.69
CA ALA A 127 5.76 -1.40 -8.72
C ALA A 127 4.91 -0.14 -8.47
N ASN A 128 5.54 1.03 -8.35
CA ASN A 128 4.86 2.31 -8.24
C ASN A 128 3.96 2.59 -9.46
N HIS A 129 4.51 2.48 -10.67
CA HIS A 129 3.78 2.71 -11.92
C HIS A 129 2.57 1.77 -12.05
N LEU A 130 2.80 0.48 -11.83
CA LEU A 130 1.76 -0.55 -11.86
C LEU A 130 0.61 -0.19 -10.90
N SER A 131 0.92 0.15 -9.64
CA SER A 131 -0.09 0.50 -8.65
C SER A 131 -0.86 1.76 -9.00
N GLN A 132 -0.18 2.85 -9.35
CA GLN A 132 -0.86 4.11 -9.63
C GLN A 132 -1.72 4.04 -10.89
N TYR A 133 -1.26 3.36 -11.94
CA TYR A 133 -2.09 3.13 -13.11
C TYR A 133 -3.28 2.23 -12.80
N PHE A 134 -3.10 1.17 -12.01
CA PHE A 134 -4.19 0.28 -11.61
C PHE A 134 -5.33 1.02 -10.91
N TYR A 135 -5.06 1.78 -9.84
CA TYR A 135 -6.10 2.52 -9.13
C TYR A 135 -6.72 3.64 -9.98
N ARG A 136 -5.94 4.27 -10.87
CA ARG A 136 -6.45 5.28 -11.81
C ARG A 136 -7.45 4.66 -12.78
N TYR A 137 -7.14 3.52 -13.37
CA TYR A 137 -8.02 2.82 -14.32
C TYR A 137 -9.17 2.08 -13.65
N GLU A 138 -9.08 1.76 -12.36
CA GLU A 138 -10.20 1.21 -11.60
C GLU A 138 -11.33 2.24 -11.46
N ALA A 139 -10.95 3.51 -11.24
CA ALA A 139 -11.86 4.64 -11.19
C ALA A 139 -12.48 4.99 -12.57
N ASP A 140 -11.83 4.59 -13.66
CA ASP A 140 -12.32 4.80 -15.02
C ASP A 140 -13.22 3.63 -15.48
N THR A 141 -14.45 3.95 -15.88
CA THR A 141 -15.41 2.95 -16.37
C THR A 141 -15.25 2.65 -17.86
N ALA A 142 -14.63 3.55 -18.63
CA ALA A 142 -14.53 3.50 -20.08
C ALA A 142 -13.15 3.01 -20.55
N ILE A 143 -12.81 1.77 -20.20
CA ILE A 143 -11.53 1.15 -20.57
C ILE A 143 -11.71 0.09 -21.68
N PRO A 144 -10.79 0.01 -22.66
CA PRO A 144 -10.87 -0.92 -23.80
C PRO A 144 -10.62 -2.39 -23.43
N THR A 145 -10.04 -2.65 -22.25
CA THR A 145 -9.75 -4.00 -21.71
C THR A 145 -9.92 -3.98 -20.19
N ASN A 146 -9.28 -4.86 -19.41
CA ASN A 146 -9.30 -4.80 -17.94
C ASN A 146 -8.24 -3.84 -17.35
N THR A 147 -8.44 -3.48 -16.07
CA THR A 147 -7.64 -2.49 -15.35
C THR A 147 -6.17 -2.92 -15.23
N SER A 148 -5.93 -4.19 -14.90
CA SER A 148 -4.59 -4.76 -14.76
C SER A 148 -3.80 -4.75 -16.08
N THR A 149 -4.41 -5.11 -17.21
CA THR A 149 -3.74 -5.07 -18.52
C THR A 149 -3.33 -3.66 -18.89
N LEU A 150 -4.21 -2.68 -18.68
CA LEU A 150 -3.85 -1.28 -18.91
C LEU A 150 -2.71 -0.83 -17.99
N ALA A 151 -2.72 -1.19 -16.71
CA ALA A 151 -1.64 -0.84 -15.79
C ALA A 151 -0.29 -1.39 -16.24
N ILE A 152 -0.24 -2.64 -16.71
CA ILE A 152 0.96 -3.28 -17.25
C ILE A 152 1.43 -2.54 -18.50
N LEU A 153 0.58 -2.39 -19.52
CA LEU A 153 0.97 -1.79 -20.79
C LEU A 153 1.32 -0.31 -20.66
N SER A 154 0.64 0.43 -19.78
CA SER A 154 1.00 1.82 -19.45
C SER A 154 2.32 1.92 -18.72
N THR A 155 2.69 0.93 -17.91
CA THR A 155 4.02 0.86 -17.28
C THR A 155 5.12 0.59 -18.31
N LEU A 156 4.85 -0.30 -19.27
CA LEU A 156 5.75 -0.56 -20.40
C LEU A 156 5.77 0.58 -21.42
N ASN A 157 4.77 1.48 -21.38
CA ASN A 157 4.54 2.57 -22.31
C ASN A 157 4.49 2.12 -23.78
N ASP A 158 4.01 0.89 -24.03
CA ASP A 158 3.92 0.30 -25.36
C ASP A 158 2.84 -0.80 -25.40
N PRO A 159 1.71 -0.60 -26.11
CA PRO A 159 0.66 -1.61 -26.20
C PRO A 159 1.07 -2.86 -27.00
N GLN A 160 2.12 -2.79 -27.83
CA GLN A 160 2.55 -3.92 -28.67
C GLN A 160 3.27 -5.01 -27.86
N ARG A 161 3.69 -4.71 -26.62
CA ARG A 161 4.38 -5.66 -25.74
C ARG A 161 3.47 -6.64 -25.01
N ALA A 162 2.16 -6.59 -25.26
CA ALA A 162 1.19 -7.49 -24.66
C ALA A 162 1.54 -8.98 -24.87
N ALA A 163 1.87 -9.36 -26.11
CA ALA A 163 2.20 -10.75 -26.44
C ALA A 163 3.51 -11.21 -25.77
N GLU A 164 4.54 -10.37 -25.79
CA GLU A 164 5.84 -10.63 -25.15
C GLU A 164 5.68 -10.79 -23.63
N TRP A 165 4.93 -9.90 -22.98
CA TRP A 165 4.66 -9.98 -21.54
C TRP A 165 3.94 -11.27 -21.17
N SER A 166 2.89 -11.63 -21.93
CA SER A 166 2.13 -12.86 -21.70
C SER A 166 3.01 -14.11 -21.83
N GLN A 167 3.86 -14.17 -22.86
CA GLN A 167 4.79 -15.28 -23.06
C GLN A 167 5.75 -15.46 -21.86
N HIS A 168 6.34 -14.37 -21.35
CA HIS A 168 7.22 -14.45 -20.18
C HIS A 168 6.47 -14.83 -18.91
N TYR A 169 5.27 -14.29 -18.69
CA TYR A 169 4.46 -14.65 -17.53
C TYR A 169 4.12 -16.14 -17.53
N VAL A 170 3.63 -16.67 -18.67
CA VAL A 170 3.29 -18.09 -18.81
C VAL A 170 4.52 -18.97 -18.68
N ALA A 171 5.66 -18.56 -19.24
CA ALA A 171 6.91 -19.32 -19.15
C ALA A 171 7.40 -19.47 -17.69
N TRP A 172 7.23 -18.45 -16.86
CA TRP A 172 7.71 -18.47 -15.47
C TRP A 172 6.69 -18.98 -14.46
N PHE A 173 5.41 -18.69 -14.67
CA PHE A 173 4.37 -18.89 -13.65
C PHE A 173 3.20 -19.75 -14.13
N GLY A 174 3.20 -20.16 -15.41
CA GLY A 174 2.10 -20.88 -16.04
C GLY A 174 0.96 -19.96 -16.44
N GLU A 175 -0.08 -20.56 -17.04
CA GLU A 175 -1.28 -19.84 -17.46
C GLU A 175 -1.96 -19.17 -16.25
N PRO A 176 -2.21 -17.86 -16.28
CA PRO A 176 -2.96 -17.20 -15.22
C PRO A 176 -4.35 -17.82 -15.16
N ALA A 177 -4.80 -18.19 -13.96
CA ALA A 177 -6.09 -18.85 -13.78
C ALA A 177 -7.22 -18.04 -14.47
N PRO A 178 -8.09 -18.68 -15.28
CA PRO A 178 -9.11 -17.98 -16.02
C PRO A 178 -10.08 -17.27 -15.08
N THR A 179 -10.44 -16.03 -15.42
CA THR A 179 -11.37 -15.20 -14.67
C THR A 179 -12.78 -15.80 -14.66
N ARG A 180 -13.34 -16.01 -13.46
CA ARG A 180 -14.79 -16.19 -13.24
C ARG A 180 -15.30 -15.25 -12.16
N GLN A 181 -14.94 -13.97 -12.20
CA GLN A 181 -15.67 -12.95 -11.45
C GLN A 181 -15.99 -11.78 -12.36
N SER A 182 -17.26 -11.37 -12.32
CA SER A 182 -17.73 -10.20 -13.07
C SER A 182 -17.23 -8.92 -12.40
N ARG A 183 -16.91 -7.89 -13.20
CA ARG A 183 -16.52 -6.54 -12.73
C ARG A 183 -17.55 -5.90 -11.78
N ALA A 184 -18.80 -6.38 -11.80
CA ALA A 184 -19.87 -5.95 -10.91
C ALA A 184 -19.75 -6.55 -9.50
N GLU A 185 -19.31 -7.81 -9.37
CA GLU A 185 -19.08 -8.46 -8.08
C GLU A 185 -17.88 -7.86 -7.36
N SER A 186 -16.78 -7.55 -8.06
CA SER A 186 -15.61 -6.91 -7.44
C SER A 186 -15.90 -5.49 -6.92
N ARG A 187 -16.74 -4.72 -7.62
CA ARG A 187 -17.17 -3.38 -7.20
C ARG A 187 -18.16 -3.38 -6.03
N ALA A 188 -19.05 -4.37 -5.97
CA ALA A 188 -20.02 -4.47 -4.87
C ALA A 188 -19.35 -4.75 -3.51
N VAL A 189 -18.14 -5.35 -3.51
CA VAL A 189 -17.42 -5.69 -2.28
C VAL A 189 -16.53 -4.54 -1.77
N SER A 190 -16.17 -3.58 -2.63
CA SER A 190 -15.35 -2.39 -2.32
C SER A 190 -16.00 -1.39 -1.34
N THR A 191 -17.28 -1.55 -0.98
CA THR A 191 -18.00 -0.64 -0.06
C THR A 191 -18.23 -1.23 1.33
N LEU A 192 -17.78 -2.46 1.58
CA LEU A 192 -17.99 -3.10 2.88
C LEU A 192 -16.89 -2.69 3.83
N ALA A 193 -17.25 -2.12 4.99
CA ALA A 193 -16.32 -2.04 6.11
C ALA A 193 -16.13 -3.45 6.72
N PRO A 194 -14.99 -3.75 7.38
CA PRO A 194 -14.85 -4.96 8.15
C PRO A 194 -15.97 -5.09 9.20
N PRO A 195 -16.38 -6.32 9.59
CA PRO A 195 -17.39 -6.52 10.63
C PRO A 195 -17.04 -5.77 11.93
N ALA A 196 -18.04 -5.24 12.63
CA ALA A 196 -17.82 -4.57 13.90
C ALA A 196 -17.11 -5.50 14.91
N GLY A 197 -16.14 -4.97 15.65
CA GLY A 197 -15.32 -5.75 16.57
C GLY A 197 -14.27 -6.65 15.91
N PHE A 198 -14.18 -6.70 14.58
CA PHE A 198 -13.17 -7.49 13.87
C PHE A 198 -11.75 -6.97 14.14
N MET A 199 -11.54 -5.66 14.08
CA MET A 199 -10.22 -5.03 14.28
C MET A 199 -10.12 -4.28 15.60
N GLN A 200 -8.90 -4.14 16.11
CA GLN A 200 -8.51 -3.19 17.18
C GLN A 200 -7.47 -2.19 16.64
N MET A 201 -7.08 -1.24 17.48
CA MET A 201 -5.93 -0.37 17.17
C MET A 201 -4.61 -1.17 17.14
N PRO A 202 -3.63 -0.79 16.31
CA PRO A 202 -2.41 -1.58 16.06
C PRO A 202 -1.33 -1.43 17.14
N TRP A 203 -1.72 -1.18 18.38
CA TRP A 203 -0.85 -1.17 19.56
C TRP A 203 -1.51 -1.98 20.68
N TYR A 204 -0.77 -2.30 21.74
CA TYR A 204 -1.31 -3.11 22.83
C TYR A 204 -2.61 -2.55 23.42
N GLN A 205 -3.56 -3.45 23.69
CA GLN A 205 -4.71 -3.13 24.53
C GLN A 205 -4.27 -2.60 25.90
N GLY A 206 -5.03 -1.66 26.46
CA GLY A 206 -4.71 -0.93 27.70
C GLY A 206 -3.80 0.29 27.50
N TYR A 207 -3.29 0.53 26.29
CA TYR A 207 -2.45 1.70 25.98
C TYR A 207 -3.17 2.69 25.05
N SER A 208 -2.63 3.89 24.95
CA SER A 208 -3.23 4.97 24.15
C SER A 208 -2.19 5.66 23.29
N TRP A 209 -2.44 5.83 21.99
CA TRP A 209 -1.54 6.47 21.02
C TRP A 209 -2.25 7.64 20.31
N VAL A 210 -1.54 8.36 19.44
CA VAL A 210 -2.05 9.52 18.70
C VAL A 210 -2.06 9.21 17.19
N PRO A 211 -3.24 9.06 16.55
CA PRO A 211 -3.35 8.94 15.10
C PRO A 211 -3.33 10.30 14.39
N ASN A 212 -2.75 10.37 13.19
CA ASN A 212 -2.89 11.51 12.26
C ASN A 212 -4.08 11.34 11.31
N GLY A 213 -4.28 12.33 10.43
CA GLY A 213 -5.35 12.32 9.43
C GLY A 213 -5.22 11.18 8.41
N PRO A 214 -6.32 10.53 7.99
CA PRO A 214 -6.31 9.46 7.00
C PRO A 214 -5.71 9.90 5.65
N HIS A 215 -5.02 8.97 5.00
CA HIS A 215 -4.32 9.20 3.75
C HIS A 215 -4.28 7.93 2.89
N ALA A 216 -4.01 8.09 1.60
CA ALA A 216 -3.74 6.94 0.74
C ALA A 216 -2.46 6.24 1.19
N HIS A 217 -2.36 4.94 0.94
CA HIS A 217 -1.19 4.17 1.36
C HIS A 217 0.13 4.75 0.87
N SER A 218 0.17 5.42 -0.28
CA SER A 218 1.36 6.11 -0.82
C SER A 218 1.68 7.45 -0.17
N GLY A 219 0.76 8.01 0.62
CA GLY A 219 0.78 9.39 1.11
C GLY A 219 0.04 10.38 0.20
N SER A 220 -0.41 9.97 -0.99
CA SER A 220 -1.16 10.84 -1.91
C SER A 220 -2.16 10.07 -2.79
N GLY A 221 -3.19 10.75 -3.27
CA GLY A 221 -4.25 10.11 -4.07
C GLY A 221 -5.32 9.43 -3.21
N PHE A 222 -5.88 8.33 -3.73
CA PHE A 222 -7.02 7.59 -3.17
C PHE A 222 -6.89 6.09 -3.45
N PRO A 223 -7.60 5.22 -2.69
CA PRO A 223 -8.46 5.55 -1.55
C PRO A 223 -7.68 5.94 -0.30
N LEU A 224 -8.32 6.65 0.65
CA LEU A 224 -7.73 7.00 1.95
C LEU A 224 -7.70 5.76 2.86
N SER A 225 -6.72 4.90 2.62
CA SER A 225 -6.63 3.54 3.15
C SER A 225 -5.76 3.40 4.38
N SER A 226 -5.12 4.47 4.84
CA SER A 226 -4.09 4.42 5.86
C SER A 226 -4.21 5.53 6.88
N ILE A 227 -3.68 5.28 8.07
CA ILE A 227 -3.42 6.25 9.13
C ILE A 227 -2.02 6.00 9.67
N ASP A 228 -1.35 7.05 10.12
CA ASP A 228 -0.11 6.93 10.84
C ASP A 228 -0.39 7.11 12.33
N VAL A 229 0.29 6.32 13.15
CA VAL A 229 0.10 6.33 14.59
C VAL A 229 1.46 6.34 15.29
N SER A 230 1.58 7.17 16.31
CA SER A 230 2.76 7.21 17.17
C SER A 230 2.30 7.41 18.61
N TYR A 231 3.08 6.91 19.57
CA TYR A 231 2.76 7.14 20.97
C TYR A 231 2.82 8.64 21.28
N ASP A 232 3.85 9.33 20.84
CA ASP A 232 4.15 10.73 21.17
C ASP A 232 4.75 11.55 20.02
N TRP A 233 4.86 10.98 18.82
CA TRP A 233 5.42 11.64 17.62
C TRP A 233 6.81 12.26 17.87
N PRO A 234 7.80 11.44 18.30
CA PRO A 234 9.10 11.97 18.69
C PRO A 234 9.94 12.33 17.46
N ALA A 235 11.10 12.96 17.70
CA ALA A 235 12.15 13.06 16.69
C ALA A 235 12.87 11.70 16.51
N TRP A 236 13.64 11.56 15.43
CA TRP A 236 14.52 10.41 15.23
C TRP A 236 15.45 10.20 16.43
N GLY A 237 15.62 8.94 16.84
CA GLY A 237 16.33 8.54 18.05
C GLY A 237 15.46 8.50 19.32
N GLY A 238 14.22 9.00 19.26
CA GLY A 238 13.26 8.89 20.36
C GLY A 238 12.83 7.47 20.67
N ALA A 239 12.23 7.26 21.84
CA ALA A 239 11.69 5.96 22.23
C ALA A 239 10.53 5.55 21.32
N THR A 240 10.47 4.26 20.97
CA THR A 240 9.38 3.69 20.18
C THR A 240 8.76 2.51 20.91
N TYR A 241 7.55 2.14 20.50
CA TYR A 241 6.70 1.23 21.27
C TYR A 241 6.18 0.08 20.40
N SER A 242 5.63 -0.93 21.09
CA SER A 242 5.24 -2.18 20.46
C SER A 242 4.02 -2.00 19.56
N VAL A 243 4.14 -2.52 18.33
CA VAL A 243 3.07 -2.62 17.34
C VAL A 243 2.48 -4.03 17.43
N THR A 244 1.16 -4.14 17.36
CA THR A 244 0.44 -5.41 17.49
C THR A 244 -0.53 -5.63 16.33
N ALA A 245 -0.84 -6.90 16.06
CA ALA A 245 -1.84 -7.27 15.07
C ALA A 245 -3.23 -6.70 15.44
N ALA A 246 -3.84 -6.00 14.48
CA ALA A 246 -5.18 -5.43 14.62
C ALA A 246 -6.28 -6.51 14.61
N HIS A 247 -6.03 -7.67 14.01
CA HIS A 247 -6.97 -8.79 13.90
C HIS A 247 -6.22 -10.12 13.79
N ASP A 248 -6.96 -11.23 13.89
CA ASP A 248 -6.41 -12.56 13.68
C ASP A 248 -6.06 -12.80 12.21
N GLY A 249 -5.00 -13.54 11.92
CA GLY A 249 -4.66 -13.94 10.56
C GLY A 249 -3.23 -14.46 10.39
N TYR A 250 -2.84 -14.68 9.14
CA TYR A 250 -1.49 -15.12 8.78
C TYR A 250 -0.58 -13.93 8.51
N ALA A 251 0.60 -13.94 9.13
CA ALA A 251 1.63 -12.93 8.92
C ALA A 251 2.43 -13.20 7.64
N THR A 252 2.74 -12.12 6.92
CA THR A 252 3.71 -12.08 5.81
C THR A 252 4.72 -10.98 6.15
N VAL A 253 5.98 -11.37 6.34
CA VAL A 253 7.12 -10.47 6.50
C VAL A 253 7.62 -10.10 5.11
N LEU A 254 7.43 -8.83 4.76
CA LEU A 254 7.68 -8.32 3.41
C LEU A 254 9.10 -7.76 3.30
N SER A 255 9.60 -7.20 4.40
CA SER A 255 10.98 -6.75 4.60
C SER A 255 11.22 -6.56 6.09
N ARG A 256 12.44 -6.19 6.48
CA ARG A 256 12.74 -5.89 7.90
C ARG A 256 11.89 -4.76 8.49
N CYS A 257 11.32 -3.90 7.64
CA CYS A 257 10.50 -2.76 8.06
C CYS A 257 9.04 -2.82 7.59
N GLN A 258 8.56 -3.97 7.12
CA GLN A 258 7.18 -4.12 6.66
C GLN A 258 6.60 -5.50 6.92
N VAL A 259 5.39 -5.54 7.50
CA VAL A 259 4.63 -6.75 7.79
C VAL A 259 3.20 -6.59 7.28
N ARG A 260 2.58 -7.68 6.82
CA ARG A 260 1.14 -7.77 6.54
C ARG A 260 0.52 -8.89 7.36
N VAL A 261 -0.69 -8.68 7.87
CA VAL A 261 -1.50 -9.73 8.50
C VAL A 261 -2.76 -9.91 7.66
N THR A 262 -2.99 -11.12 7.15
CA THR A 262 -4.13 -11.44 6.26
C THR A 262 -5.07 -12.44 6.93
N ASN A 263 -6.33 -12.07 7.12
CA ASN A 263 -7.35 -12.98 7.57
C ASN A 263 -7.91 -13.81 6.40
N PRO A 264 -8.28 -15.09 6.60
CA PRO A 264 -8.90 -15.90 5.55
C PRO A 264 -10.17 -15.31 4.92
N ASN A 265 -10.88 -14.40 5.61
CA ASN A 265 -12.06 -13.71 5.07
C ASN A 265 -11.74 -12.63 4.01
N GLY A 266 -10.46 -12.40 3.71
CA GLY A 266 -9.99 -11.45 2.69
C GLY A 266 -9.56 -10.09 3.25
N TRP A 267 -9.91 -9.74 4.50
CA TRP A 267 -9.42 -8.53 5.15
C TRP A 267 -7.97 -8.68 5.57
N ALA A 268 -7.18 -7.63 5.37
CA ALA A 268 -5.80 -7.58 5.79
C ALA A 268 -5.41 -6.19 6.29
N THR A 269 -4.33 -6.15 7.06
CA THR A 269 -3.70 -4.92 7.56
C THR A 269 -2.21 -4.93 7.24
N ASN A 270 -1.69 -3.77 6.82
CA ASN A 270 -0.27 -3.59 6.51
C ASN A 270 0.38 -2.66 7.53
N TYR A 271 1.60 -2.99 7.95
CA TYR A 271 2.36 -2.32 8.99
C TYR A 271 3.71 -1.91 8.40
N TYR A 272 3.94 -0.62 8.21
CA TYR A 272 5.15 -0.06 7.61
C TYR A 272 5.89 0.89 8.56
N HIS A 273 7.16 1.18 8.26
CA HIS A 273 8.12 1.78 9.18
C HIS A 273 8.35 0.95 10.45
N MET A 274 8.32 -0.38 10.30
CA MET A 274 8.55 -1.32 11.39
C MET A 274 10.04 -1.49 11.71
N ASP A 275 10.32 -2.04 12.89
CA ASP A 275 11.62 -2.50 13.35
C ASP A 275 11.43 -3.69 14.30
N GLY A 276 12.46 -4.51 14.44
CA GLY A 276 12.49 -5.64 15.36
C GLY A 276 11.31 -6.59 15.16
N VAL A 277 10.98 -6.91 13.91
CA VAL A 277 9.89 -7.83 13.54
C VAL A 277 10.08 -9.18 14.25
N GLN A 278 9.04 -9.65 14.94
CA GLN A 278 9.08 -10.85 15.82
C GLN A 278 8.19 -12.00 15.31
N VAL A 279 7.64 -11.84 14.11
CA VAL A 279 6.80 -12.86 13.46
C VAL A 279 7.51 -13.43 12.22
N SER A 280 7.07 -14.59 11.77
CA SER A 280 7.60 -15.26 10.57
C SER A 280 6.53 -15.38 9.47
N ASN A 281 6.98 -15.59 8.23
CA ASN A 281 6.10 -15.88 7.10
C ASN A 281 5.22 -17.10 7.40
N GLY A 282 3.91 -16.97 7.17
CA GLY A 282 2.93 -18.03 7.41
C GLY A 282 2.55 -18.25 8.88
N GLN A 283 3.11 -17.48 9.82
CA GLN A 283 2.74 -17.58 11.23
C GLN A 283 1.31 -17.07 11.44
N TRP A 284 0.47 -17.86 12.11
CA TRP A 284 -0.80 -17.37 12.63
C TRP A 284 -0.55 -16.43 13.81
N VAL A 285 -1.16 -15.25 13.77
CA VAL A 285 -1.17 -14.28 14.86
C VAL A 285 -2.61 -14.01 15.27
N ASN A 286 -2.84 -13.88 16.57
CA ASN A 286 -4.12 -13.39 17.08
C ASN A 286 -4.07 -11.86 17.18
N LYS A 287 -5.23 -11.24 17.21
CA LYS A 287 -5.42 -9.86 17.63
C LYS A 287 -4.60 -9.58 18.90
N ASN A 288 -3.93 -8.42 18.95
CA ASN A 288 -3.05 -7.99 20.03
C ASN A 288 -1.70 -8.74 20.12
N THR A 289 -1.40 -9.71 19.24
CA THR A 289 -0.06 -10.32 19.15
C THR A 289 0.96 -9.27 18.71
N LYS A 290 2.09 -9.16 19.42
CA LYS A 290 3.17 -8.24 19.05
C LYS A 290 3.81 -8.66 17.73
N LEU A 291 3.88 -7.71 16.80
CA LEU A 291 4.53 -7.88 15.50
C LEU A 291 5.96 -7.35 15.52
N GLY A 292 6.23 -6.33 16.33
CA GLY A 292 7.52 -5.65 16.43
C GLY A 292 7.36 -4.30 17.14
N THR A 293 8.14 -3.31 16.73
CA THR A 293 8.01 -1.90 17.11
C THR A 293 7.98 -1.04 15.85
N TYR A 294 7.55 0.22 15.94
CA TYR A 294 7.87 1.17 14.86
C TYR A 294 9.31 1.66 15.02
N ALA A 295 9.98 1.93 13.89
CA ALA A 295 11.40 2.23 13.83
C ALA A 295 11.74 3.58 14.46
N ASN A 296 12.80 3.61 15.27
CA ASN A 296 13.26 4.83 15.92
C ASN A 296 14.25 5.67 15.07
N ASN A 297 14.75 5.11 13.96
CA ASN A 297 15.75 5.74 13.11
C ASN A 297 15.36 5.64 11.63
N ARG A 298 15.85 6.61 10.84
CA ARG A 298 15.43 6.78 9.45
C ARG A 298 15.82 5.61 8.55
N SER A 299 17.03 5.07 8.68
CA SER A 299 17.51 3.99 7.80
C SER A 299 16.76 2.67 8.01
N THR A 300 16.26 2.45 9.23
CA THR A 300 15.42 1.29 9.53
C THR A 300 13.98 1.51 9.09
N ALA A 301 13.42 2.70 9.37
CA ALA A 301 12.06 3.06 8.96
C ALA A 301 11.87 3.01 7.44
N LEU A 302 12.91 3.38 6.67
CA LEU A 302 12.91 3.47 5.21
C LEU A 302 13.81 2.39 4.61
N CYS A 303 13.68 1.14 5.07
CA CYS A 303 14.60 0.05 4.72
C CYS A 303 14.76 -0.19 3.21
N GLU A 304 13.72 0.10 2.42
CA GLU A 304 13.73 0.04 0.95
C GLU A 304 13.31 1.39 0.31
N GLY A 305 13.26 2.47 1.09
CA GLY A 305 12.99 3.83 0.62
C GLY A 305 11.68 4.46 1.09
N GLY A 306 11.24 5.48 0.35
CA GLY A 306 10.19 6.42 0.75
C GLY A 306 10.74 7.59 1.57
N SER A 307 9.84 8.30 2.24
CA SER A 307 10.18 9.42 3.12
C SER A 307 9.39 9.34 4.42
N SER A 308 9.95 9.85 5.50
CA SER A 308 9.28 9.93 6.80
C SER A 308 9.83 11.10 7.60
N THR A 309 8.93 11.76 8.33
CA THR A 309 9.24 12.94 9.14
C THR A 309 9.83 12.58 10.51
N GLY A 310 9.45 11.44 11.08
CA GLY A 310 9.90 10.95 12.38
C GLY A 310 9.34 9.55 12.71
N PRO A 311 9.69 8.95 13.86
CA PRO A 311 9.17 7.66 14.28
C PRO A 311 7.64 7.59 14.41
N HIS A 312 7.01 6.81 13.55
CA HIS A 312 5.60 6.44 13.59
C HIS A 312 5.40 5.09 12.88
N LEU A 313 4.27 4.43 13.15
CA LEU A 313 3.77 3.31 12.36
C LEU A 313 2.90 3.86 11.24
N HIS A 314 3.16 3.45 10.00
CA HIS A 314 2.21 3.62 8.90
C HIS A 314 1.33 2.37 8.80
N PHE A 315 0.02 2.52 8.98
CA PHE A 315 -0.94 1.43 9.09
C PHE A 315 -2.03 1.51 8.03
N SER A 316 -2.19 0.45 7.23
CA SER A 316 -3.11 0.44 6.08
C SER A 316 -4.14 -0.69 6.15
N LEU A 317 -5.33 -0.43 5.60
CA LEU A 317 -6.43 -1.39 5.44
C LEU A 317 -6.48 -1.95 4.02
N LEU A 318 -6.65 -3.26 3.90
CA LEU A 318 -6.79 -3.94 2.62
C LEU A 318 -7.93 -4.96 2.63
N TYR A 319 -8.52 -5.21 1.46
CA TYR A 319 -9.44 -6.31 1.21
C TYR A 319 -9.08 -6.99 -0.10
N GLN A 320 -8.89 -8.31 -0.07
CA GLN A 320 -8.50 -9.14 -1.21
C GLN A 320 -7.26 -8.58 -1.96
N GLY A 321 -6.28 -8.09 -1.20
CA GLY A 321 -5.03 -7.51 -1.74
C GLY A 321 -5.12 -6.06 -2.19
N ARG A 322 -6.31 -5.45 -2.23
CA ARG A 322 -6.52 -4.04 -2.59
C ARG A 322 -6.57 -3.15 -1.36
N PHE A 323 -5.92 -2.00 -1.41
CA PHE A 323 -6.09 -0.97 -0.39
C PHE A 323 -7.54 -0.47 -0.42
N GLN A 324 -8.18 -0.41 0.75
CA GLN A 324 -9.58 0.00 0.90
C GLN A 324 -9.67 1.29 1.68
N SER A 325 -10.65 2.13 1.36
CA SER A 325 -10.93 3.32 2.15
C SER A 325 -11.23 2.94 3.61
N MET A 326 -10.65 3.67 4.56
CA MET A 326 -10.97 3.49 5.98
C MET A 326 -12.35 4.07 6.36
N GLN A 327 -13.06 4.74 5.46
CA GLN A 327 -14.38 5.33 5.71
C GLN A 327 -15.34 4.29 6.32
N GLY A 328 -15.89 4.60 7.50
CA GLY A 328 -16.83 3.75 8.21
C GLY A 328 -16.22 2.51 8.88
N THR A 329 -14.92 2.26 8.72
CA THR A 329 -14.22 1.14 9.36
C THR A 329 -14.04 1.41 10.85
N SER A 330 -14.27 0.37 11.67
CA SER A 330 -14.10 0.46 13.13
C SER A 330 -12.83 -0.27 13.59
N PHE A 331 -11.99 0.43 14.36
CA PHE A 331 -10.83 -0.12 15.07
C PHE A 331 -11.10 -0.05 16.57
N GLY A 332 -11.46 -1.19 17.18
CA GLY A 332 -12.06 -1.20 18.50
C GLY A 332 -13.37 -0.40 18.50
N PRO A 333 -13.58 0.52 19.46
CA PRO A 333 -14.79 1.34 19.50
C PRO A 333 -14.75 2.56 18.56
N TYR A 334 -13.66 2.79 17.82
CA TYR A 334 -13.50 4.00 17.02
C TYR A 334 -13.81 3.76 15.55
N GLN A 335 -14.86 4.41 15.06
CA GLN A 335 -15.21 4.40 13.64
C GLN A 335 -14.56 5.59 12.92
N VAL A 336 -13.91 5.35 11.79
CA VAL A 336 -13.20 6.37 11.02
C VAL A 336 -14.14 7.13 10.08
N GLN A 337 -14.12 8.45 10.14
CA GLN A 337 -14.59 9.34 9.08
C GLN A 337 -13.37 9.90 8.34
N THR A 338 -13.18 9.49 7.09
CA THR A 338 -12.08 9.99 6.25
C THR A 338 -12.31 11.43 5.80
N GLY A 339 -11.22 12.15 5.56
CA GLY A 339 -11.25 13.52 5.06
C GLY A 339 -11.40 13.62 3.55
N ARG A 340 -11.05 14.79 3.00
CA ARG A 340 -11.25 15.11 1.58
C ARG A 340 -10.04 14.77 0.70
N TYR A 341 -8.86 14.64 1.30
CA TYR A 341 -7.60 14.37 0.64
C TYR A 341 -6.64 13.75 1.66
N SER A 342 -5.49 13.26 1.20
CA SER A 342 -4.49 12.64 2.08
C SER A 342 -3.98 13.61 3.15
N TYR A 343 -3.99 13.17 4.41
CA TYR A 343 -3.60 13.92 5.60
C TYR A 343 -4.50 15.10 5.95
N ASP A 344 -5.71 15.20 5.39
CA ASP A 344 -6.71 16.14 5.91
C ASP A 344 -6.94 15.81 7.40
N ASP A 345 -6.65 16.76 8.28
CA ASP A 345 -6.82 16.65 9.74
C ASP A 345 -7.79 17.72 10.27
N ASN A 346 -8.44 18.46 9.37
CA ASN A 346 -9.48 19.40 9.75
C ASN A 346 -10.66 18.63 10.33
N CYS A 347 -10.82 18.76 11.65
CA CYS A 347 -11.80 18.00 12.41
C CYS A 347 -13.24 18.18 11.90
N SER A 348 -13.56 19.22 11.13
CA SER A 348 -14.89 19.39 10.50
C SER A 348 -15.18 18.39 9.37
N TYR A 349 -14.15 17.81 8.75
CA TYR A 349 -14.27 16.89 7.61
C TYR A 349 -13.83 15.48 7.95
N THR A 350 -12.91 15.32 8.91
CA THR A 350 -12.36 14.03 9.31
C THR A 350 -12.30 13.89 10.81
N TRP A 351 -12.66 12.72 11.34
CA TRP A 351 -12.64 12.45 12.78
C TRP A 351 -12.78 10.95 13.04
N LEU A 352 -12.62 10.57 14.31
CA LEU A 352 -13.04 9.28 14.84
C LEU A 352 -14.35 9.47 15.60
N VAL A 353 -15.28 8.53 15.47
CA VAL A 353 -16.47 8.44 16.34
C VAL A 353 -16.19 7.37 17.38
N ASP A 354 -16.12 7.74 18.65
CA ASP A 354 -16.12 6.76 19.75
C ASP A 354 -17.53 6.23 19.94
N GLN A 355 -17.76 5.00 19.50
CA GLN A 355 -19.08 4.35 19.50
C GLN A 355 -19.59 4.04 20.91
N ARG A 356 -18.75 4.11 21.95
CA ARG A 356 -19.17 3.92 23.35
C ARG A 356 -19.95 5.12 23.88
N SER A 357 -19.50 6.32 23.49
CA SER A 357 -20.03 7.61 23.96
C SER A 357 -20.74 8.40 22.87
N ASN A 358 -20.68 7.93 21.62
CA ASN A 358 -21.10 8.62 20.40
C ASN A 358 -20.45 10.01 20.25
N GLN A 359 -19.21 10.15 20.74
CA GLN A 359 -18.47 11.41 20.67
C GLN A 359 -17.53 11.45 19.48
N LYS A 360 -17.45 12.65 18.90
CA LYS A 360 -16.49 13.00 17.86
C LYS A 360 -15.12 13.30 18.49
N ILE A 361 -14.09 12.63 17.99
CA ILE A 361 -12.70 12.80 18.41
C ILE A 361 -11.88 13.21 17.18
N CYS A 362 -11.23 14.37 17.27
CA CYS A 362 -10.34 14.82 16.21
C CYS A 362 -9.08 13.95 16.13
N PHE A 363 -8.52 13.78 14.93
CA PHE A 363 -7.15 13.31 14.78
C PHE A 363 -6.17 14.24 15.54
N TRP A 364 -4.96 13.74 15.82
CA TRP A 364 -3.99 14.35 16.75
C TRP A 364 -4.42 14.39 18.22
N ARG A 365 -5.47 13.66 18.59
CA ARG A 365 -5.85 13.41 19.99
C ARG A 365 -5.44 11.99 20.40
N ARG A 366 -5.05 11.83 21.66
CA ARG A 366 -4.73 10.53 22.23
C ARG A 366 -6.02 9.72 22.42
N ILE A 367 -6.01 8.48 21.95
CA ILE A 367 -7.14 7.54 22.06
C ILE A 367 -6.67 6.22 22.64
N ASP A 368 -7.51 5.55 23.43
CA ASP A 368 -7.19 4.25 24.01
C ASP A 368 -7.33 3.10 23.00
N ASN A 369 -6.72 1.95 23.32
CA ASN A 369 -7.13 0.68 22.76
C ASN A 369 -7.69 -0.14 23.93
N PRO A 370 -9.02 -0.26 24.09
CA PRO A 370 -9.59 -0.86 25.28
C PRO A 370 -9.24 -2.35 25.39
N VAL A 371 -9.13 -2.84 26.62
CA VAL A 371 -9.09 -4.28 26.91
C VAL A 371 -10.50 -4.82 26.66
N MET A 372 -10.64 -5.76 25.73
CA MET A 372 -11.91 -6.38 25.37
C MET A 372 -12.22 -7.61 26.21
#